data_AF-A0A1L7NMM1-F1
#
_entry.id   AF-A0A1L7NMM1-F1
#
_cell.length_a   1.000
_cell.length_b   1.000
_cell.length_c   1.000
_cell.angle_alpha   90.00
_cell.angle_beta   90.00
_cell.angle_gamma   90.00
#
_symmetry.space_group_name_H-M   'P 1'
#
loop_
_entity.id
_entity.type
_entity.pdbx_description
1 polymer ?
#
loop_
_entity_poly.entity_id
_entity_poly.type
_entity_poly.pdbx_seq_one_letter_code
_entity_poly.pdbx_strand_id
1 'polypeptide(L)'
;MQTNTIDLSGGANIHHPFADYSLKDAVRLADNNRSLNLLPPVQTLSEAREVVQDMATRAGFTWITGMAALDVLDAAIENRDLRESCRLI
;
A
#
# COMPACT_ATOMS: atom_id res chain seq x y z
N MET A 1 19.90 14.57 -8.77
CA MET A 1 18.69 14.16 -8.03
C MET A 1 18.14 12.94 -8.75
N GLN A 2 18.31 11.74 -8.19
CA GLN A 2 17.67 10.53 -8.72
C GLN A 2 16.20 10.57 -8.33
N THR A 3 15.31 10.62 -9.31
CA THR A 3 13.90 10.31 -9.16
C THR A 3 13.79 8.82 -8.89
N ASN A 4 13.63 8.43 -7.61
CA ASN A 4 13.28 7.08 -7.23
C ASN A 4 11.81 6.87 -7.58
N THR A 5 11.53 6.61 -8.85
CA THR A 5 10.22 6.13 -9.28
C THR A 5 10.02 4.75 -8.70
N ILE A 6 8.89 4.49 -8.01
CA ILE A 6 8.55 3.17 -7.50
C ILE A 6 8.55 2.19 -8.69
N ASP A 7 9.55 1.33 -8.76
CA ASP A 7 9.64 0.30 -9.79
C ASP A 7 8.77 -0.90 -9.40
N LEU A 8 7.51 -0.87 -9.87
CA LEU A 8 6.56 -1.96 -9.67
C LEU A 8 6.81 -3.14 -10.62
N SER A 9 7.79 -3.07 -11.54
CA SER A 9 8.02 -4.13 -12.53
C SER A 9 8.44 -5.47 -11.91
N GLY A 10 9.04 -5.47 -10.71
CA GLY A 10 9.36 -6.67 -9.93
C GLY A 10 8.28 -7.10 -8.92
N GLY A 11 7.43 -6.15 -8.47
CA GLY A 11 6.39 -6.37 -7.45
C GLY A 11 4.96 -6.54 -8.01
N ALA A 12 4.82 -6.54 -9.34
CA ALA A 12 3.55 -6.50 -10.06
C ALA A 12 2.57 -7.65 -9.76
N ASN A 13 3.01 -8.72 -9.10
CA ASN A 13 2.20 -9.90 -8.81
C ASN A 13 1.73 -10.01 -7.36
N ILE A 14 1.96 -8.99 -6.52
CA ILE A 14 1.47 -9.00 -5.14
C ILE A 14 0.00 -8.61 -5.12
N HIS A 15 -0.85 -9.60 -4.88
CA HIS A 15 -2.30 -9.48 -4.79
C HIS A 15 -2.80 -10.03 -3.46
N HIS A 16 -3.77 -9.35 -2.87
CA HIS A 16 -4.41 -9.80 -1.65
C HIS A 16 -5.18 -11.11 -1.92
N PRO A 17 -4.98 -12.17 -1.12
CA PRO A 17 -5.58 -13.49 -1.41
C PRO A 17 -7.10 -13.53 -1.22
N PHE A 18 -7.67 -12.58 -0.48
CA PHE A 18 -9.10 -12.54 -0.13
C PHE A 18 -9.83 -11.27 -0.61
N ALA A 19 -9.12 -10.36 -1.28
CA ALA A 19 -9.68 -9.11 -1.80
C ALA A 19 -9.09 -8.87 -3.18
N ASP A 20 -9.89 -8.40 -4.14
CA ASP A 20 -9.39 -8.00 -5.46
C ASP A 20 -8.62 -6.67 -5.34
N TYR A 21 -7.43 -6.74 -4.74
CA TYR A 21 -6.63 -5.59 -4.34
C TYR A 21 -5.15 -5.91 -4.53
N SER A 22 -4.46 -5.11 -5.35
CA SER A 22 -3.05 -5.30 -5.69
C SER A 22 -2.13 -4.29 -5.01
N LEU A 23 -0.82 -4.55 -5.03
CA LEU A 23 0.20 -3.57 -4.64
C LEU A 23 0.06 -2.25 -5.43
N LYS A 24 -0.30 -2.34 -6.71
CA LYS A 24 -0.53 -1.16 -7.56
C LYS A 24 -1.70 -0.33 -7.05
N ASP A 25 -2.77 -0.97 -6.58
CA ASP A 25 -3.93 -0.28 -6.01
C ASP A 25 -3.57 0.41 -4.70
N ALA A 26 -2.74 -0.22 -3.86
CA ALA A 26 -2.26 0.36 -2.62
C ALA A 26 -1.38 1.61 -2.85
N VAL A 27 -0.43 1.55 -3.79
CA VAL A 27 0.39 2.72 -4.16
C VAL A 27 -0.49 3.83 -4.73
N ARG A 28 -1.42 3.49 -5.62
CA ARG A 28 -2.37 4.46 -6.19
C ARG A 28 -3.23 5.12 -5.11
N LEU A 29 -3.65 4.38 -4.09
CA LEU A 29 -4.39 4.92 -2.95
C LEU A 29 -3.57 5.97 -2.19
N ALA A 30 -2.30 5.69 -1.90
CA ALA A 30 -1.39 6.63 -1.25
C ALA A 30 -1.15 7.89 -2.10
N ASP A 31 -0.92 7.73 -3.41
CA ASP A 31 -0.73 8.85 -4.33
C ASP A 31 -1.98 9.73 -4.44
N ASN A 32 -3.17 9.12 -4.52
CA ASN A 32 -4.43 9.87 -4.52
C ASN A 32 -4.58 10.69 -3.24
N ASN A 33 -4.21 10.14 -2.07
CA ASN A 33 -4.23 10.88 -0.82
C ASN A 33 -3.24 12.04 -0.82
N ARG A 34 -2.01 11.85 -1.30
CA ARG A 34 -1.02 12.93 -1.46
C ARG A 34 -1.54 14.03 -2.38
N SER A 35 -2.12 13.65 -3.52
CA SER A 35 -2.71 14.58 -4.49
C SER A 35 -3.84 15.42 -3.89
N LEU A 36 -4.75 14.81 -3.13
CA LEU A 36 -5.84 15.52 -2.42
C LEU A 36 -5.30 16.55 -1.41
N ASN A 37 -4.11 16.32 -0.87
CA ASN A 37 -3.45 17.20 0.09
C ASN A 37 -2.38 18.11 -0.54
N LEU A 38 -2.30 18.19 -1.88
CA LEU A 38 -1.32 18.99 -2.63
C LEU A 38 0.15 18.64 -2.28
N LEU A 39 0.40 17.38 -1.92
CA LEU A 39 1.72 16.83 -1.64
C LEU A 39 2.27 16.09 -2.87
N PRO A 40 3.60 15.98 -3.01
CA PRO A 40 4.20 15.19 -4.08
C PRO A 40 3.81 13.70 -3.98
N PRO A 41 3.78 12.97 -5.11
CA PRO A 41 3.56 11.52 -5.12
C PRO A 41 4.59 10.77 -4.28
N VAL A 42 4.21 9.61 -3.76
CA VAL A 42 5.12 8.76 -2.98
C VAL A 42 6.27 8.27 -3.87
N GLN A 43 7.48 8.23 -3.31
CA GLN A 43 8.70 7.78 -4.01
C GLN A 43 9.12 6.37 -3.58
N THR A 44 8.60 5.87 -2.46
CA THR A 44 8.95 4.54 -1.94
C THR A 44 7.73 3.77 -1.43
N LEU A 45 7.84 2.44 -1.35
CA LEU A 45 6.80 1.61 -0.75
C LEU A 45 6.60 1.90 0.75
N SER A 46 7.67 2.24 1.47
CA SER A 46 7.59 2.66 2.87
C SER A 46 6.79 3.96 3.03
N GLU A 47 6.99 4.94 2.15
CA GLU A 47 6.18 6.16 2.14
C GLU A 47 4.71 5.86 1.83
N ALA A 48 4.43 4.98 0.87
CA ALA A 48 3.06 4.54 0.58
C ALA A 48 2.40 3.91 1.81
N ARG A 49 3.12 3.03 2.51
CA ARG A 49 2.69 2.38 3.74
C ARG A 49 2.39 3.39 4.85
N GLU A 50 3.25 4.36 5.08
CA GLU A 50 3.03 5.41 6.09
C GLU A 50 1.77 6.24 5.80
N VAL A 51 1.54 6.63 4.55
CA VAL A 51 0.34 7.36 4.14
C VAL A 51 -0.92 6.54 4.38
N VAL A 52 -0.93 5.27 3.94
CA VAL A 52 -2.09 4.38 4.14
C VAL A 52 -2.31 4.10 5.63
N GLN A 53 -1.25 3.97 6.43
CA GLN A 53 -1.36 3.78 7.88
C GLN A 53 -1.98 5.00 8.57
N ASP A 54 -1.61 6.23 8.21
CA ASP A 54 -2.23 7.45 8.74
C ASP A 54 -3.73 7.50 8.37
N MET A 55 -4.06 7.20 7.11
CA MET A 55 -5.45 7.11 6.66
C MET A 55 -6.24 6.07 7.46
N ALA A 56 -5.69 4.87 7.66
CA ALA A 56 -6.34 3.79 8.40
C ALA A 56 -6.51 4.11 9.88
N THR A 57 -5.53 4.79 10.48
CA THR A 57 -5.61 5.23 11.87
C THR A 57 -6.75 6.24 12.06
N ARG A 58 -6.97 7.14 11.09
CA ARG A 58 -8.06 8.13 11.13
C ARG A 58 -9.43 7.55 10.84
N ALA A 59 -9.52 6.59 9.90
CA ALA A 59 -10.77 5.92 9.56
C ALA A 59 -11.19 4.89 10.63
N GLY A 60 -10.25 4.41 11.44
CA GLY A 60 -10.46 3.38 12.44
C GLY A 60 -10.40 1.96 11.88
N PHE A 61 -10.63 0.97 12.75
CA PHE A 61 -10.45 -0.45 12.45
C PHE A 61 -11.42 -1.01 11.40
N THR A 62 -12.48 -0.27 11.04
CA THR A 62 -13.51 -0.71 10.09
C THR A 62 -13.12 -0.49 8.63
N TRP A 63 -12.01 0.20 8.35
CA TRP A 63 -11.60 0.48 6.98
C TRP A 63 -10.82 -0.69 6.36
N ILE A 64 -11.59 -1.68 5.89
CA ILE A 64 -11.11 -2.93 5.28
C ILE A 64 -10.16 -2.67 4.12
N THR A 65 -10.44 -1.67 3.27
CA THR A 65 -9.55 -1.30 2.16
C THR A 65 -8.18 -0.85 2.63
N GLY A 66 -8.11 -0.11 3.74
CA GLY A 66 -6.85 0.30 4.35
C GLY A 66 -6.04 -0.90 4.86
N MET A 67 -6.70 -1.87 5.47
CA MET A 67 -6.05 -3.10 5.96
C MET A 67 -5.51 -3.94 4.79
N ALA A 68 -6.31 -4.14 3.74
CA ALA A 68 -5.86 -4.86 2.55
C ALA A 68 -4.68 -4.15 1.85
N ALA A 69 -4.69 -2.81 1.81
CA ALA A 69 -3.59 -2.02 1.28
C ALA A 69 -2.31 -2.16 2.13
N LEU A 70 -2.43 -2.15 3.46
CA LEU A 70 -1.30 -2.38 4.36
C LEU A 70 -0.73 -3.79 4.22
N ASP A 71 -1.57 -4.81 4.06
CA ASP A 71 -1.13 -6.19 3.88
C ASP A 71 -0.28 -6.36 2.61
N VAL A 72 -0.72 -5.80 1.48
CA VAL A 72 0.06 -5.88 0.23
C VAL A 72 1.33 -5.05 0.27
N LEU A 73 1.32 -3.90 0.95
CA LEU A 73 2.51 -3.07 1.14
C LEU A 73 3.54 -3.75 2.06
N ASP A 74 3.10 -4.32 3.17
CA ASP A 74 3.97 -5.05 4.11
C ASP A 74 4.61 -6.27 3.44
N ALA A 75 3.83 -7.04 2.68
CA ALA A 75 4.35 -8.18 1.93
C ALA A 75 5.40 -7.76 0.88
N ALA A 76 5.17 -6.64 0.20
CA ALA A 76 6.10 -6.10 -0.79
C ALA A 76 7.39 -5.58 -0.14
N ILE A 77 7.30 -4.88 0.99
CA ILE A 77 8.45 -4.34 1.72
C ILE A 77 9.29 -5.47 2.32
N GLU A 78 8.64 -6.49 2.87
CA GLU A 78 9.31 -7.57 3.60
C GLU A 78 9.61 -8.79 2.73
N ASN A 79 9.25 -8.75 1.44
CA ASN A 79 9.39 -9.84 0.46
C ASN A 79 8.80 -11.16 0.96
N ARG A 80 7.57 -11.11 1.46
CA ARG A 80 6.85 -12.24 2.09
C ARG A 80 5.62 -12.65 1.29
N ASP A 81 5.20 -13.92 1.42
CA ASP A 81 3.93 -14.38 0.87
C ASP A 81 2.76 -13.89 1.75
N LEU A 82 1.82 -13.14 1.18
CA LEU A 82 0.62 -12.64 1.87
C LEU A 82 -0.23 -13.76 2.46
N ARG A 83 -0.24 -14.95 1.85
CA ARG A 83 -1.08 -16.07 2.32
C ARG A 83 -0.72 -16.50 3.74
N GLU A 84 0.50 -16.22 4.18
CA GLU A 84 0.98 -16.56 5.52
C GLU A 84 0.81 -15.43 6.54
N SER A 85 0.51 -14.21 6.10
CA SER A 85 0.56 -13.01 6.95
C SER A 85 -0.64 -12.06 6.84
N CYS A 86 -1.68 -12.42 6.09
CA CYS A 86 -2.88 -11.60 5.98
C CYS A 86 -3.50 -11.32 7.36
N ARG A 87 -3.83 -10.06 7.60
CA ARG A 87 -4.61 -9.66 8.76
C ARG A 87 -6.04 -10.14 8.53
N LEU A 88 -6.36 -11.32 9.06
CA LEU A 88 -7.73 -11.84 9.07
C LEU A 88 -8.65 -10.80 9.74
N ILE A 89 -9.67 -10.37 9.01
CA ILE A 89 -10.72 -9.46 9.46
C ILE A 89 -11.71 -10.24 10.34
#